data_AF-A0ABC8U8S8-F1
#
_entry.id   AF-A0ABC8U8S8-F1
#
_cell.length_a   1.000
_cell.length_b   1.000
_cell.length_c   1.000
_cell.angle_alpha   90.00
_cell.angle_beta   90.00
_cell.angle_gamma   90.00
#
_symmetry.space_group_name_H-M   'P 1'
#
loop_
_entity.id
_entity.type
_entity.pdbx_description
1 polymer ?
#
loop_
_entity_poly.entity_id
_entity_poly.type
_entity_poly.pdbx_seq_one_letter_code
_entity_poly.pdbx_strand_id
1 'polypeptide(L)'
;MIYYPSSAGGGMKELFRKVGNRSSEFRPEVRRVRREGSYIYEEFMPTGGTDVKVYTVGTEYAHAEARKSPVVDGVVMRNPDGKEVRYPVLLTPTEKQMAREVCVAFSQAVCGFDLLRCEGRSYVCDVNGWSFVKNSHKYYDDAACVLRKMFLDAKAPHLSSTIPPTLPWKVKESVQPSEGLTRVGSGIIGTFGLSDELRCVIAIIRHGDRTPKQKVKLKVTEEKLLNLMLKYNGGRPRSETKLKSAVQLQDLLDATRILVPRTRPGRESDSEAEDIEHAEKLRQVKAVLEEGGHFSGIYRKVQLKPLKWVKVTKSNGEGEEEKPVEALMVLKYGGVLTHAGRKQAEELGRYFRNNMYPGEGTGLLRLHSTYRHDLKIYSSDEGRVQMSAAAFAKGLLDLEGPLTPILVSLVSKDSSMLDGLDNASIEMEEAKARLNEIIISGARAIHSNGLSEKPWMVDGAGLPANASDLLPNLVKLTKKVTEQVRLLAKDEDEQLAETGSYNVIPPYDQAKALGKTNIDVDRIAAGLPCGSEGFLLMYARWRKLERDLYNERKERFDVTQIPDIYDSCK
;
A
#
# COMPACT_ATOMS: atom_id res chain seq x y z
N MET A 1 -24.11 14.81 -23.88
CA MET A 1 -23.84 16.22 -23.49
C MET A 1 -24.33 16.39 -22.08
N ILE A 2 -23.64 17.19 -21.27
CA ILE A 2 -23.99 17.41 -19.86
C ILE A 2 -24.17 18.90 -19.65
N TYR A 3 -25.36 19.31 -19.22
CA TYR A 3 -25.66 20.71 -18.94
C TYR A 3 -25.53 20.97 -17.45
N TYR A 4 -24.77 21.98 -17.06
CA TYR A 4 -24.54 22.29 -15.65
C TYR A 4 -25.49 23.40 -15.18
N PRO A 5 -25.96 23.32 -13.91
CA PRO A 5 -26.82 24.36 -13.36
C PRO A 5 -26.05 25.67 -13.18
N SER A 6 -26.75 26.80 -13.23
CA SER A 6 -26.17 28.13 -13.01
C SER A 6 -25.44 28.25 -11.67
N SER A 7 -25.89 27.52 -10.64
CA SER A 7 -25.25 27.45 -9.32
C SER A 7 -23.84 26.85 -9.35
N ALA A 8 -23.53 26.02 -10.36
CA ALA A 8 -22.21 25.43 -10.57
C ALA A 8 -21.38 26.16 -11.66
N GLY A 9 -21.79 27.39 -12.03
CA GLY A 9 -21.14 28.19 -13.07
C GLY A 9 -21.78 28.07 -14.46
N GLY A 10 -22.78 27.19 -14.63
CA GLY A 10 -23.47 26.96 -15.90
C GLY A 10 -22.56 26.34 -16.98
N GLY A 11 -23.02 26.38 -18.23
CA GLY A 11 -22.30 25.84 -19.37
C GLY A 11 -22.66 24.38 -19.67
N MET A 12 -21.97 23.81 -20.66
CA MET A 12 -22.23 22.45 -21.14
C MET A 12 -20.92 21.72 -21.42
N LYS A 13 -20.84 20.43 -21.06
CA LYS A 13 -19.77 19.54 -21.47
C LYS A 13 -20.22 18.66 -22.62
N GLU A 14 -19.55 18.82 -23.75
CA GLU A 14 -19.79 18.10 -24.99
C GLU A 14 -18.92 16.85 -25.00
N LEU A 15 -19.54 15.68 -24.95
CA LEU A 15 -18.85 14.40 -25.06
C LEU A 15 -18.85 13.99 -26.53
N PHE A 16 -17.72 13.50 -27.02
CA PHE A 16 -17.58 13.07 -28.40
C PHE A 16 -16.72 11.81 -28.50
N ARG A 17 -16.83 11.11 -29.64
CA ARG A 17 -15.96 9.97 -29.94
C ARG A 17 -14.52 10.45 -29.91
N LYS A 18 -13.67 9.72 -29.18
CA LYS A 18 -12.27 10.08 -28.93
C LYS A 18 -11.54 10.53 -30.19
N VAL A 19 -10.95 11.72 -30.13
CA VAL A 19 -10.05 12.28 -31.14
C VAL A 19 -8.72 12.58 -30.45
N GLY A 20 -7.68 11.82 -30.79
CA GLY A 20 -6.38 11.90 -30.11
C GLY A 20 -6.48 11.61 -28.62
N ASN A 21 -6.18 12.63 -27.79
CA ASN A 21 -6.20 12.55 -26.32
C ASN A 21 -7.43 13.20 -25.69
N ARG A 22 -8.46 13.55 -26.48
CA ARG A 22 -9.69 14.14 -25.96
C ARG A 22 -10.92 13.27 -26.20
N SER A 23 -11.82 13.27 -25.22
CA SER A 23 -13.13 12.60 -25.24
C SER A 23 -14.29 13.53 -24.86
N SER A 24 -14.00 14.74 -24.40
CA SER A 24 -15.00 15.79 -24.22
C SER A 24 -14.38 17.17 -24.23
N GLU A 25 -15.21 18.20 -24.29
CA GLU A 25 -14.81 19.59 -24.14
C GLU A 25 -15.88 20.40 -23.40
N PHE A 26 -15.46 21.36 -22.58
CA PHE A 26 -16.37 22.24 -21.84
C PHE A 26 -16.61 23.53 -22.62
N ARG A 27 -17.89 23.90 -22.74
CA ARG A 27 -18.42 25.06 -23.47
C ARG A 27 -19.15 25.98 -22.46
N PRO A 28 -18.47 26.97 -21.86
CA PRO A 28 -19.09 27.85 -20.86
C PRO A 28 -20.23 28.72 -21.41
N GLU A 29 -20.19 29.02 -22.70
CA GLU A 29 -21.15 29.84 -23.43
C GLU A 29 -22.48 29.11 -23.72
N VAL A 30 -22.46 27.77 -23.78
CA VAL A 30 -23.64 26.98 -24.13
C VAL A 30 -24.42 26.64 -22.86
N ARG A 31 -25.53 27.34 -22.63
CA ARG A 31 -26.39 27.17 -21.43
C ARG A 31 -27.80 26.67 -21.73
N ARG A 32 -28.14 26.48 -23.00
CA ARG A 32 -29.45 26.01 -23.44
C ARG A 32 -29.33 24.64 -24.08
N VAL A 33 -30.32 23.80 -23.80
CA VAL A 33 -30.41 22.47 -24.40
C VAL A 33 -30.64 22.54 -25.90
N ARG A 34 -30.16 21.53 -26.63
CA ARG A 34 -30.43 21.39 -28.07
C ARG A 34 -31.93 21.28 -28.34
N ARG A 35 -32.38 21.90 -29.42
CA ARG A 35 -33.80 21.92 -29.83
C ARG A 35 -34.07 21.20 -31.14
N GLU A 36 -33.03 20.80 -31.85
CA GLU A 36 -33.13 20.09 -33.13
C GLU A 36 -32.79 18.61 -32.91
N GLY A 37 -33.75 17.72 -33.14
CA GLY A 37 -33.63 16.27 -32.90
C GLY A 37 -34.32 15.79 -31.62
N SER A 38 -34.38 14.47 -31.46
CA SER A 38 -34.93 13.81 -30.28
C SER A 38 -33.83 13.42 -29.31
N TYR A 39 -34.05 13.65 -28.02
CA TYR A 39 -33.07 13.42 -26.96
C TYR A 39 -33.72 12.77 -25.76
N ILE A 40 -32.97 11.89 -25.09
CA ILE A 40 -33.30 11.40 -23.75
C ILE A 40 -32.61 12.32 -22.75
N TYR A 41 -33.37 12.80 -21.78
CA TYR A 41 -32.86 13.56 -20.63
C TYR A 41 -32.88 12.64 -19.43
N GLU A 42 -31.73 12.49 -18.79
CA GLU A 42 -31.53 11.66 -17.63
C GLU A 42 -30.81 12.46 -16.54
N GLU A 43 -30.96 12.01 -15.30
CA GLU A 43 -30.25 12.59 -14.17
C GLU A 43 -28.73 12.37 -14.33
N PHE A 44 -27.95 13.39 -14.01
CA PHE A 44 -26.50 13.25 -14.00
C PHE A 44 -26.05 12.49 -12.75
N MET A 45 -25.53 11.28 -12.92
CA MET A 45 -25.04 10.46 -11.83
C MET A 45 -23.58 10.83 -11.48
N PRO A 46 -23.28 11.35 -10.28
CA PRO A 46 -21.92 11.69 -9.87
C PRO A 46 -21.10 10.43 -9.57
N THR A 47 -20.54 9.82 -10.61
CA THR A 47 -19.53 8.78 -10.45
C THR A 47 -18.22 9.45 -10.01
N GLY A 48 -17.44 8.82 -9.14
CA GLY A 48 -16.17 9.35 -8.61
C GLY A 48 -15.03 9.53 -9.63
N GLY A 49 -15.35 9.89 -10.88
CA GLY A 49 -14.43 10.18 -11.97
C GLY A 49 -14.17 8.98 -12.89
N THR A 50 -14.89 7.87 -12.75
CA THR A 50 -14.68 6.66 -13.54
C THR A 50 -15.98 6.02 -13.99
N ASP A 51 -15.98 5.48 -15.21
CA ASP A 51 -17.08 4.70 -15.77
C ASP A 51 -16.66 3.22 -15.81
N VAL A 52 -17.54 2.31 -15.39
CA VAL A 52 -17.29 0.87 -15.44
C VAL A 52 -17.81 0.32 -16.77
N LYS A 53 -16.97 -0.39 -17.51
CA LYS A 53 -17.34 -1.08 -18.75
C LYS A 53 -17.40 -2.56 -18.49
N VAL A 54 -18.54 -3.17 -18.80
CA VAL A 54 -18.81 -4.59 -18.56
C VAL A 54 -18.95 -5.31 -19.90
N TYR A 55 -18.38 -6.50 -19.99
CA TYR A 55 -18.33 -7.33 -21.19
C TYR A 55 -18.77 -8.75 -20.84
N THR A 56 -19.96 -9.15 -21.29
CA THR A 56 -20.51 -10.49 -21.07
C THR A 56 -20.04 -11.45 -22.16
N VAL A 57 -19.92 -12.73 -21.81
CA VAL A 57 -19.82 -13.84 -22.76
C VAL A 57 -20.73 -14.95 -22.25
N GLY A 58 -21.99 -14.96 -22.73
CA GLY A 58 -23.05 -15.75 -22.13
C GLY A 58 -23.54 -15.19 -20.79
N THR A 59 -24.46 -15.90 -20.14
CA THR A 59 -25.13 -15.44 -18.90
C THR A 59 -24.31 -15.60 -17.64
N GLU A 60 -23.23 -16.39 -17.71
CA GLU A 60 -22.45 -16.83 -16.54
C GLU A 60 -21.04 -16.24 -16.50
N TYR A 61 -20.69 -15.33 -17.42
CA TYR A 61 -19.38 -14.69 -17.45
C TYR A 61 -19.50 -13.20 -17.74
N ALA A 62 -18.86 -12.38 -16.92
CA ALA A 62 -18.62 -10.98 -17.25
C ALA A 62 -17.22 -10.53 -16.82
N HIS A 63 -16.59 -9.77 -17.69
CA HIS A 63 -15.37 -9.01 -17.42
C HIS A 63 -15.72 -7.55 -17.22
N ALA A 64 -15.08 -6.87 -16.25
CA ALA A 64 -15.29 -5.45 -16.02
C ALA A 64 -13.99 -4.69 -15.84
N GLU A 65 -13.93 -3.51 -16.47
CA GLU A 65 -12.82 -2.55 -16.38
C GLU A 65 -13.37 -1.14 -16.24
N ALA A 66 -12.79 -0.33 -15.36
CA ALA A 66 -13.07 1.09 -15.23
C ALA A 66 -12.14 1.91 -16.12
N ARG A 67 -12.66 3.02 -16.64
CA ARG A 67 -11.89 4.04 -17.35
C ARG A 67 -12.18 5.41 -16.75
N LYS A 68 -11.28 6.37 -16.94
CA LYS A 68 -11.55 7.75 -16.56
C LYS A 68 -12.79 8.25 -17.31
N SER A 69 -13.75 8.77 -16.56
CA SER A 69 -14.98 9.30 -17.12
C SER A 69 -14.65 10.50 -18.01
N PRO A 70 -15.24 10.59 -19.22
CA PRO A 70 -15.06 11.77 -20.06
C PRO A 70 -15.61 13.03 -19.38
N VAL A 71 -16.45 12.89 -18.36
CA VAL A 71 -17.06 14.01 -17.63
C VAL A 71 -16.07 14.80 -16.78
N VAL A 72 -14.91 14.24 -16.44
CA VAL A 72 -13.91 14.90 -15.56
C VAL A 72 -13.30 16.13 -16.25
N ASP A 73 -12.27 15.94 -17.07
CA ASP A 73 -11.57 17.00 -17.81
C ASP A 73 -11.58 16.75 -19.34
N GLY A 74 -12.13 15.62 -19.77
CA GLY A 74 -12.12 15.20 -21.18
C GLY A 74 -10.78 14.70 -21.70
N VAL A 75 -9.73 14.63 -20.87
CA VAL A 75 -8.40 14.15 -21.25
C VAL A 75 -8.30 12.65 -21.02
N VAL A 76 -8.02 11.91 -22.09
CA VAL A 76 -7.81 10.47 -22.08
C VAL A 76 -6.46 10.16 -21.44
N MET A 77 -6.47 9.41 -20.34
CA MET A 77 -5.25 8.95 -19.70
C MET A 77 -4.65 7.79 -20.50
N ARG A 78 -3.38 7.90 -20.86
CA ARG A 78 -2.62 6.88 -21.58
C ARG A 78 -1.42 6.40 -20.76
N ASN A 79 -1.10 5.12 -20.90
CA ASN A 79 0.11 4.54 -20.34
C ASN A 79 1.33 4.90 -21.24
N PRO A 80 2.58 4.56 -20.82
CA PRO A 80 3.78 4.83 -21.62
C PRO A 80 3.74 4.23 -23.04
N ASP A 81 3.01 3.13 -23.24
CA ASP A 81 2.82 2.50 -24.56
C ASP A 81 1.74 3.20 -25.42
N GLY A 82 1.19 4.32 -24.95
CA GLY A 82 0.14 5.07 -25.64
C GLY A 82 -1.25 4.42 -25.57
N LYS A 83 -1.44 3.33 -24.84
CA LYS A 83 -2.75 2.68 -24.63
C LYS A 83 -3.54 3.41 -23.55
N GLU A 84 -4.86 3.48 -23.72
CA GLU A 84 -5.74 4.07 -22.70
C GLU A 84 -5.66 3.28 -21.40
N VAL A 85 -5.48 3.98 -20.27
CA VAL A 85 -5.39 3.39 -18.94
C VAL A 85 -6.75 2.80 -18.56
N ARG A 86 -6.71 1.54 -18.11
CA ARG A 86 -7.86 0.79 -17.62
C ARG A 86 -7.56 0.32 -16.21
N TYR A 87 -8.58 0.33 -15.38
CA TYR A 87 -8.50 -0.17 -14.02
C TYR A 87 -9.38 -1.41 -13.92
N PRO A 88 -8.90 -2.50 -13.31
CA PRO A 88 -9.74 -3.67 -13.13
C PRO A 88 -10.89 -3.37 -12.17
N VAL A 89 -12.05 -3.97 -12.42
CA VAL A 89 -13.23 -3.83 -11.57
C VAL A 89 -13.75 -5.21 -11.22
N LEU A 90 -13.97 -5.47 -9.93
CA LEU A 90 -14.76 -6.62 -9.52
C LEU A 90 -16.22 -6.19 -9.46
N LEU A 91 -17.07 -6.92 -10.17
CA LEU A 91 -18.51 -6.76 -10.11
C LEU A 91 -19.03 -7.34 -8.80
N THR A 92 -19.86 -6.57 -8.11
CA THR A 92 -20.65 -7.04 -6.97
C THR A 92 -21.66 -8.11 -7.42
N PRO A 93 -22.18 -8.96 -6.51
CA PRO A 93 -23.22 -9.92 -6.85
C PRO A 93 -24.42 -9.30 -7.57
N THR A 94 -24.84 -8.10 -7.16
CA THR A 94 -25.93 -7.36 -7.81
C THR A 94 -25.57 -6.96 -9.24
N GLU A 95 -24.36 -6.45 -9.48
CA GLU A 95 -23.92 -6.08 -10.84
C GLU A 95 -23.69 -7.29 -11.74
N LYS A 96 -23.28 -8.43 -11.18
CA LYS A 96 -23.20 -9.72 -11.89
C LYS A 96 -24.59 -10.16 -12.36
N GLN A 97 -25.59 -10.01 -11.50
CA GLN A 97 -26.99 -10.26 -11.85
C GLN A 97 -27.50 -9.27 -12.92
N MET A 98 -27.17 -7.98 -12.84
CA MET A 98 -27.48 -7.01 -13.90
C MET A 98 -26.86 -7.41 -15.24
N ALA A 99 -25.60 -7.85 -15.24
CA ALA A 99 -24.93 -8.32 -16.45
C ALA A 99 -25.63 -9.53 -17.08
N ARG A 100 -26.09 -10.47 -16.25
CA ARG A 100 -26.92 -11.61 -16.70
C ARG A 100 -28.25 -11.14 -17.30
N GLU A 101 -28.94 -10.21 -16.64
CA GLU A 101 -30.21 -9.65 -17.12
C GLU A 101 -30.06 -8.92 -18.44
N VAL A 102 -29.01 -8.09 -18.61
CA VAL A 102 -28.70 -7.42 -19.88
C VAL A 102 -28.45 -8.44 -21.00
N CYS A 103 -27.64 -9.48 -20.74
CA CYS A 103 -27.38 -10.53 -21.73
C CYS A 103 -28.68 -11.21 -22.21
N VAL A 104 -29.60 -11.50 -21.29
CA VAL A 104 -30.89 -12.15 -21.60
C VAL A 104 -31.85 -11.18 -22.29
N ALA A 105 -32.03 -9.99 -21.74
CA ALA A 105 -32.99 -9.00 -22.23
C ALA A 105 -32.72 -8.58 -23.67
N PHE A 106 -31.44 -8.41 -24.03
CA PHE A 106 -31.03 -8.04 -25.38
C PHE A 106 -30.76 -9.25 -26.29
N SER A 107 -30.87 -10.48 -25.77
CA SER A 107 -30.56 -11.72 -26.49
C SER A 107 -29.17 -11.70 -27.14
N GLN A 108 -28.19 -11.12 -26.45
CA GLN A 108 -26.82 -10.99 -26.93
C GLN A 108 -25.85 -11.61 -25.95
N ALA A 109 -25.34 -12.79 -26.33
CA ALA A 109 -24.36 -13.54 -25.52
C ALA A 109 -23.07 -12.75 -25.31
N VAL A 110 -22.51 -12.19 -26.39
CA VAL A 110 -21.38 -11.27 -26.33
C VAL A 110 -21.94 -9.86 -26.32
N CYS A 111 -21.91 -9.20 -25.17
CA CYS A 111 -22.52 -7.88 -24.99
C CYS A 111 -21.63 -6.97 -24.15
N GLY A 112 -21.41 -5.74 -24.61
CA GLY A 112 -20.77 -4.67 -23.87
C GLY A 112 -21.80 -3.67 -23.37
N PHE A 113 -21.68 -3.25 -22.11
CA PHE A 113 -22.52 -2.19 -21.55
C PHE A 113 -21.74 -1.36 -20.52
N ASP A 114 -22.21 -0.14 -20.28
CA ASP A 114 -21.59 0.81 -19.35
C ASP A 114 -22.43 0.91 -18.06
N LEU A 115 -21.71 0.96 -16.94
CA LEU A 115 -22.25 0.95 -15.59
C LEU A 115 -21.67 2.11 -14.78
N LEU A 116 -22.56 2.84 -14.12
CA LEU A 116 -22.26 3.97 -13.24
C LEU A 116 -22.45 3.55 -11.79
N ARG A 117 -21.39 3.64 -10.98
CA ARG A 117 -21.45 3.43 -9.52
C ARG A 117 -21.66 4.77 -8.82
N CYS A 118 -22.78 4.91 -8.13
CA CYS A 118 -23.17 6.15 -7.46
C CYS A 118 -23.86 5.81 -6.13
N GLU A 119 -23.40 6.42 -5.03
CA GLU A 119 -24.02 6.31 -3.68
C GLU A 119 -24.29 4.86 -3.23
N GLY A 120 -23.37 3.94 -3.51
CA GLY A 120 -23.50 2.52 -3.14
C GLY A 120 -24.46 1.71 -4.02
N ARG A 121 -24.98 2.31 -5.10
CA ARG A 121 -25.80 1.66 -6.13
C ARG A 121 -25.11 1.68 -7.49
N SER A 122 -25.63 0.86 -8.40
CA SER A 122 -25.10 0.67 -9.74
C SER A 122 -26.20 0.82 -10.78
N TYR A 123 -25.94 1.57 -11.84
CA TYR A 123 -26.91 1.94 -12.88
C TYR A 123 -26.33 1.65 -14.26
N VAL A 124 -27.08 0.96 -15.12
CA VAL A 124 -26.70 0.77 -16.53
C VAL A 124 -27.12 2.01 -17.31
N CYS A 125 -26.18 2.66 -17.98
CA CYS A 125 -26.45 3.88 -18.77
C CYS A 125 -26.36 3.68 -20.28
N ASP A 126 -25.68 2.63 -20.75
CA ASP A 126 -25.52 2.36 -22.18
C ASP A 126 -25.34 0.87 -22.45
N VAL A 127 -26.02 0.33 -23.46
CA VAL A 127 -25.90 -1.08 -23.90
C VAL A 127 -25.49 -1.07 -25.37
N ASN A 128 -24.23 -1.42 -25.62
CA ASN A 128 -23.57 -1.32 -26.93
C ASN A 128 -23.77 -2.56 -27.81
N GLY A 129 -24.14 -3.68 -27.21
CA GLY A 129 -24.23 -4.97 -27.87
C GLY A 129 -22.87 -5.60 -28.16
N TRP A 130 -22.68 -6.25 -29.32
CA TRP A 130 -21.48 -7.06 -29.60
C TRP A 130 -20.17 -6.29 -29.38
N SER A 131 -19.43 -6.65 -28.34
CA SER A 131 -18.21 -5.94 -27.93
C SER A 131 -17.23 -6.87 -27.22
N PHE A 132 -15.97 -6.83 -27.62
CA PHE A 132 -14.88 -7.56 -26.97
C PHE A 132 -13.95 -6.63 -26.19
N VAL A 133 -13.40 -7.15 -25.10
CA VAL A 133 -12.30 -6.53 -24.37
C VAL A 133 -11.06 -6.50 -25.27
N LYS A 134 -10.29 -5.42 -25.19
CA LYS A 134 -9.06 -5.26 -25.97
C LYS A 134 -7.84 -5.37 -25.07
N ASN A 135 -6.76 -5.97 -25.59
CA ASN A 135 -5.47 -6.10 -24.91
C ASN A 135 -5.52 -6.95 -23.62
N SER A 136 -6.41 -7.95 -23.55
CA SER A 136 -6.46 -8.89 -22.44
C SER A 136 -6.39 -10.32 -22.97
N HIS A 137 -5.19 -10.91 -22.95
CA HIS A 137 -4.98 -12.31 -23.36
C HIS A 137 -5.87 -13.27 -22.56
N LYS A 138 -6.00 -13.00 -21.27
CA LYS A 138 -6.90 -13.74 -20.39
C LYS A 138 -8.36 -13.69 -20.86
N TYR A 139 -8.88 -12.52 -21.19
CA TYR A 139 -10.26 -12.41 -21.70
C TYR A 139 -10.44 -13.23 -22.97
N TYR A 140 -9.45 -13.21 -23.88
CA TYR A 140 -9.52 -14.00 -25.10
C TYR A 140 -9.59 -15.51 -24.82
N ASP A 141 -8.77 -16.00 -23.90
CA ASP A 141 -8.82 -17.40 -23.48
C ASP A 141 -10.18 -17.75 -22.85
N ASP A 142 -10.64 -16.95 -21.88
CA ASP A 142 -11.90 -17.20 -21.18
C ASP A 142 -13.10 -17.14 -22.14
N ALA A 143 -13.16 -16.11 -22.98
CA ALA A 143 -14.24 -15.93 -23.95
C ALA A 143 -14.27 -17.08 -24.96
N ALA A 144 -13.11 -17.53 -25.44
CA ALA A 144 -13.01 -18.68 -26.33
C ALA A 144 -13.52 -19.97 -25.66
N CYS A 145 -13.17 -20.21 -24.39
CA CYS A 145 -13.68 -21.35 -23.62
C CYS A 145 -15.21 -21.32 -23.50
N VAL A 146 -15.77 -20.15 -23.12
CA VAL A 146 -17.22 -20.02 -22.92
C VAL A 146 -17.98 -20.14 -24.24
N LEU A 147 -17.55 -19.45 -25.30
CA LEU A 147 -18.17 -19.55 -26.62
C LEU A 147 -18.12 -20.98 -27.17
N ARG A 148 -16.97 -21.64 -27.03
CA ARG A 148 -16.81 -23.05 -27.43
C ARG A 148 -17.81 -23.93 -26.69
N LYS A 149 -17.95 -23.77 -25.38
CA LYS A 149 -18.93 -24.51 -24.59
C LYS A 149 -20.35 -24.24 -25.08
N MET A 150 -20.72 -22.98 -25.32
CA MET A 150 -22.05 -22.62 -25.84
C MET A 150 -22.34 -23.27 -27.19
N PHE A 151 -21.36 -23.28 -28.11
CA PHE A 151 -21.53 -23.95 -29.40
C PHE A 151 -21.65 -25.46 -29.28
N LEU A 152 -20.86 -26.09 -28.41
CA LEU A 152 -20.97 -27.52 -28.13
C LEU A 152 -22.32 -27.86 -27.49
N ASP A 153 -22.76 -27.13 -26.48
CA ASP A 153 -24.07 -27.33 -25.85
C ASP A 153 -25.21 -27.21 -26.88
N ALA A 154 -25.10 -26.28 -27.84
CA ALA A 154 -26.11 -26.05 -28.87
C ALA A 154 -26.08 -27.03 -30.05
N LYS A 155 -24.89 -27.55 -30.44
CA LYS A 155 -24.72 -28.35 -31.67
C LYS A 155 -24.27 -29.78 -31.44
N ALA A 156 -23.60 -30.07 -30.33
CA ALA A 156 -23.07 -31.38 -29.99
C ALA A 156 -23.05 -31.59 -28.47
N PRO A 157 -24.21 -31.62 -27.79
CA PRO A 157 -24.27 -31.70 -26.32
C PRO A 157 -23.60 -32.97 -25.77
N HIS A 158 -23.59 -34.06 -26.54
CA HIS A 158 -22.85 -35.29 -26.22
C HIS A 158 -21.33 -35.10 -26.13
N LEU A 159 -20.77 -34.09 -26.81
CA LEU A 159 -19.35 -33.73 -26.74
C LEU A 159 -19.05 -32.72 -25.63
N SER A 160 -20.05 -31.94 -25.18
CA SER A 160 -19.85 -30.91 -24.15
C SER A 160 -19.46 -31.51 -22.79
N SER A 161 -19.96 -32.70 -22.47
CA SER A 161 -19.56 -33.46 -21.28
C SER A 161 -18.23 -34.21 -21.45
N THR A 162 -17.83 -34.49 -22.69
CA THR A 162 -16.68 -35.35 -23.01
C THR A 162 -15.40 -34.55 -23.22
N ILE A 163 -15.48 -33.35 -23.83
CA ILE A 163 -14.29 -32.55 -24.12
C ILE A 163 -14.04 -31.56 -22.98
N PRO A 164 -12.84 -31.55 -22.37
CA PRO A 164 -12.50 -30.59 -21.33
C PRO A 164 -12.73 -29.14 -21.78
N PRO A 165 -13.11 -28.24 -20.85
CA PRO A 165 -13.31 -26.82 -21.16
C PRO A 165 -12.00 -26.07 -21.45
N THR A 166 -10.84 -26.75 -21.40
CA THR A 166 -9.51 -26.17 -21.64
C THR A 166 -9.19 -26.03 -23.13
N LEU A 167 -8.49 -24.95 -23.49
CA LEU A 167 -8.09 -24.68 -24.87
C LEU A 167 -6.96 -25.62 -25.32
N PRO A 168 -6.97 -26.10 -26.57
CA PRO A 168 -6.05 -27.13 -27.06
C PRO A 168 -4.57 -26.70 -27.07
N TRP A 169 -4.27 -25.40 -27.16
CA TRP A 169 -2.89 -24.90 -27.11
C TRP A 169 -2.29 -24.83 -25.70
N LYS A 170 -3.11 -24.89 -24.64
CA LYS A 170 -2.61 -24.95 -23.25
C LYS A 170 -2.15 -26.34 -22.82
N VAL A 171 -2.31 -27.36 -23.66
CA VAL A 171 -1.85 -28.74 -23.40
C VAL A 171 -0.32 -28.88 -23.58
N LYS A 172 0.36 -27.88 -24.17
CA LYS A 172 1.79 -27.94 -24.50
C LYS A 172 2.75 -27.43 -23.41
N GLU A 173 2.28 -26.86 -22.30
CA GLU A 173 3.17 -26.62 -21.17
C GLU A 173 3.40 -27.95 -20.47
N SER A 174 4.62 -28.48 -20.60
CA SER A 174 5.09 -29.57 -19.75
C SER A 174 5.02 -29.09 -18.29
N VAL A 175 3.92 -29.41 -17.62
CA VAL A 175 3.83 -29.31 -16.18
C VAL A 175 4.93 -30.22 -15.66
N GLN A 176 6.05 -29.61 -15.23
CA GLN A 176 7.00 -30.27 -14.33
C GLN A 176 6.14 -30.91 -13.24
N PRO A 177 6.33 -32.20 -12.90
CA PRO A 177 5.58 -32.82 -11.82
C PRO A 177 6.02 -32.12 -10.53
N SER A 178 5.35 -31.02 -10.20
CA SER A 178 5.29 -30.60 -8.82
C SER A 178 4.64 -31.76 -8.10
N GLU A 179 5.27 -32.22 -7.03
CA GLU A 179 4.63 -33.05 -6.03
C GLU A 179 3.45 -32.24 -5.48
N GLY A 180 2.34 -32.26 -6.22
CA GLY A 180 1.05 -31.85 -5.74
C GLY A 180 0.77 -32.74 -4.55
N LEU A 181 0.31 -32.14 -3.46
CA LEU A 181 -0.27 -32.83 -2.32
C LEU A 181 -1.05 -34.04 -2.85
N THR A 182 -0.48 -35.23 -2.66
CA THR A 182 -1.03 -36.46 -3.21
C THR A 182 -2.40 -36.65 -2.57
N ARG A 183 -3.46 -36.29 -3.29
CA ARG A 183 -4.74 -36.99 -3.18
C ARG A 183 -4.51 -38.38 -3.77
N VAL A 184 -3.92 -39.25 -2.95
CA VAL A 184 -4.07 -40.68 -3.12
C VAL A 184 -5.57 -40.94 -2.95
N GLY A 185 -6.25 -41.25 -4.05
CA GLY A 185 -7.62 -41.75 -3.99
C GLY A 185 -8.54 -41.22 -5.08
N SER A 186 -8.77 -42.09 -6.07
CA SER A 186 -9.97 -42.17 -6.89
C SER A 186 -9.99 -41.35 -8.18
N GLY A 187 -9.36 -41.93 -9.20
CA GLY A 187 -9.90 -41.88 -10.55
C GLY A 187 -11.13 -42.78 -10.63
N ILE A 188 -12.31 -42.25 -10.32
CA ILE A 188 -13.60 -42.81 -10.74
C ILE A 188 -14.53 -41.64 -11.08
N ILE A 189 -15.01 -41.67 -12.32
CA ILE A 189 -16.09 -40.85 -12.84
C ILE A 189 -17.37 -41.16 -12.05
N GLY A 190 -17.99 -40.13 -11.46
CA GLY A 190 -19.40 -40.18 -11.03
C GLY A 190 -19.65 -40.64 -9.59
N THR A 191 -19.84 -39.67 -8.69
CA THR A 191 -21.02 -39.52 -7.82
C THR A 191 -20.84 -38.22 -7.03
N PHE A 192 -21.59 -37.18 -7.41
CA PHE A 192 -21.79 -36.01 -6.54
C PHE A 192 -22.55 -36.49 -5.30
N GLY A 193 -21.91 -36.53 -4.12
CA GLY A 193 -22.64 -36.90 -2.91
C GLY A 193 -21.85 -37.04 -1.60
N LEU A 194 -20.52 -37.24 -1.62
CA LEU A 194 -19.74 -37.43 -0.39
C LEU A 194 -18.36 -36.74 -0.41
N SER A 195 -18.15 -35.79 -1.33
CA SER A 195 -16.89 -35.03 -1.41
C SER A 195 -16.98 -33.79 -0.53
N ASP A 196 -16.02 -33.60 0.38
CA ASP A 196 -15.83 -32.36 1.11
C ASP A 196 -15.90 -31.17 0.13
N GLU A 197 -16.90 -30.31 0.33
CA GLU A 197 -17.13 -29.12 -0.49
C GLU A 197 -16.33 -27.96 0.12
N LEU A 198 -15.41 -27.38 -0.66
CA LEU A 198 -14.68 -26.17 -0.23
C LEU A 198 -15.68 -25.01 -0.07
N ARG A 199 -16.03 -24.69 1.18
CA ARG A 199 -16.98 -23.61 1.51
C ARG A 199 -16.35 -22.21 1.41
N CYS A 200 -15.16 -22.05 1.95
CA CYS A 200 -14.43 -20.78 1.92
C CYS A 200 -12.93 -20.99 2.06
N VAL A 201 -12.17 -20.01 1.57
CA VAL A 201 -10.73 -19.89 1.82
C VAL A 201 -10.51 -18.61 2.62
N ILE A 202 -9.96 -18.74 3.82
CA ILE A 202 -9.58 -17.61 4.66
C ILE A 202 -8.06 -17.54 4.66
N ALA A 203 -7.50 -16.42 4.19
CA ALA A 203 -6.07 -16.17 4.16
C ALA A 203 -5.74 -14.98 5.05
N ILE A 204 -4.80 -15.19 5.97
CA ILE A 204 -4.24 -14.13 6.83
C ILE A 204 -2.85 -13.83 6.32
N ILE A 205 -2.64 -12.59 5.88
CA ILE A 205 -1.41 -12.17 5.21
C ILE A 205 -0.80 -11.01 5.98
N ARG A 206 0.45 -11.16 6.40
CA ARG A 206 1.25 -10.06 6.96
C ARG A 206 1.68 -9.13 5.82
N HIS A 207 1.81 -7.83 6.13
CA HIS A 207 2.36 -6.88 5.17
C HIS A 207 3.74 -7.33 4.63
N GLY A 208 4.06 -6.95 3.39
CA GLY A 208 5.38 -7.19 2.82
C GLY A 208 6.47 -6.37 3.52
N ASP A 209 7.71 -6.56 3.07
CA ASP A 209 8.88 -5.83 3.57
C ASP A 209 8.68 -4.31 3.65
N ARG A 210 9.21 -3.69 4.71
CA ARG A 210 9.00 -2.27 5.04
C ARG A 210 10.28 -1.63 5.56
N THR A 211 10.40 -0.32 5.41
CA THR A 211 11.49 0.42 6.06
C THR A 211 11.38 0.30 7.59
N PRO A 212 12.51 0.34 8.32
CA PRO A 212 12.50 0.34 9.78
C PRO A 212 11.64 1.48 10.33
N LYS A 213 10.83 1.18 11.36
CA LYS A 213 9.97 2.19 12.00
C LYS A 213 10.72 2.78 13.19
N GLN A 214 10.98 4.07 13.14
CA GLN A 214 11.78 4.76 14.15
C GLN A 214 10.94 5.74 14.96
N LYS A 215 11.44 6.06 16.16
CA LYS A 215 10.85 7.09 17.02
C LYS A 215 11.96 7.91 17.69
N VAL A 216 11.83 9.22 17.64
CA VAL A 216 12.66 10.18 18.39
C VAL A 216 11.80 10.77 19.49
N LYS A 217 12.37 10.85 20.69
CA LYS A 217 11.77 11.49 21.85
C LYS A 217 12.68 12.64 22.30
N LEU A 218 12.12 13.83 22.39
CA LEU A 218 12.82 15.04 22.79
C LEU A 218 11.97 15.81 23.80
N LYS A 219 12.59 16.29 24.88
CA LYS A 219 11.95 17.26 25.77
C LYS A 219 12.11 18.65 25.16
N VAL A 220 11.01 19.39 25.12
CA VAL A 220 10.89 20.68 24.46
C VAL A 220 10.46 21.70 25.49
N THR A 221 11.22 22.78 25.61
CA THR A 221 10.97 23.94 26.49
C THR A 221 10.79 25.22 25.69
N GLU A 222 11.03 25.17 24.37
CA GLU A 222 11.06 26.32 23.48
C GLU A 222 9.65 26.82 23.17
N GLU A 223 9.43 28.12 23.41
CA GLU A 223 8.11 28.75 23.30
C GLU A 223 7.48 28.56 21.90
N LYS A 224 8.27 28.57 20.83
CA LYS A 224 7.76 28.36 19.46
C LYS A 224 7.10 27.00 19.26
N LEU A 225 7.71 25.94 19.81
CA LEU A 225 7.18 24.57 19.70
C LEU A 225 5.98 24.37 20.65
N LEU A 226 6.02 25.00 21.83
CA LEU A 226 4.91 25.00 22.79
C LEU A 226 3.69 25.77 22.25
N ASN A 227 3.91 26.88 21.54
CA ASN A 227 2.84 27.64 20.87
C ASN A 227 2.24 26.85 19.69
N LEU A 228 3.03 26.07 18.96
CA LEU A 228 2.51 25.16 17.93
C LEU A 228 1.60 24.07 18.52
N MET A 229 1.92 23.57 19.71
CA MET A 229 1.04 22.64 20.44
C MET A 229 -0.33 23.30 20.68
N LEU A 230 -0.34 24.50 21.26
CA LEU A 230 -1.57 25.25 21.56
C LEU A 230 -2.37 25.60 20.29
N LYS A 231 -1.68 25.96 19.20
CA LYS A 231 -2.30 26.27 17.89
C LYS A 231 -3.16 25.13 17.37
N TYR A 232 -2.70 23.89 17.48
CA TYR A 232 -3.36 22.73 16.87
C TYR A 232 -4.22 21.89 17.81
N ASN A 233 -4.20 22.16 19.13
CA ASN A 233 -5.11 21.52 20.10
C ASN A 233 -6.27 22.42 20.58
N GLY A 234 -6.42 23.61 19.98
CA GLY A 234 -7.46 24.56 20.34
C GLY A 234 -7.19 25.31 21.64
N GLY A 235 -5.92 25.62 21.94
CA GLY A 235 -5.50 26.41 23.09
C GLY A 235 -5.58 25.68 24.43
N ARG A 236 -5.56 24.35 24.43
CA ARG A 236 -5.72 23.52 25.64
C ARG A 236 -4.34 23.13 26.20
N PRO A 237 -3.87 23.69 27.32
CA PRO A 237 -2.48 23.52 27.78
C PRO A 237 -2.13 22.10 28.23
N ARG A 238 -3.15 21.33 28.65
CA ARG A 238 -2.99 19.98 29.23
C ARG A 238 -3.29 18.85 28.24
N SER A 239 -3.72 19.13 27.01
CA SER A 239 -4.04 18.10 26.03
C SER A 239 -2.88 17.84 25.06
N GLU A 240 -2.69 16.56 24.71
CA GLU A 240 -1.71 16.20 23.68
C GLU A 240 -2.13 16.72 22.30
N THR A 241 -1.14 17.10 21.49
CA THR A 241 -1.34 17.50 20.09
C THR A 241 -0.76 16.44 19.18
N LYS A 242 -1.51 16.00 18.18
CA LYS A 242 -1.06 15.05 17.15
C LYS A 242 -0.98 15.77 15.80
N LEU A 243 0.24 15.96 15.30
CA LEU A 243 0.49 16.55 13.99
C LEU A 243 0.65 15.42 12.96
N LYS A 244 -0.19 15.46 11.92
CA LYS A 244 -0.25 14.45 10.84
C LYS A 244 -0.40 15.06 9.45
N SER A 245 -0.94 16.27 9.30
CA SER A 245 -1.14 16.88 7.99
C SER A 245 0.15 17.55 7.47
N ALA A 246 0.25 17.73 6.16
CA ALA A 246 1.40 18.37 5.52
C ALA A 246 1.66 19.77 6.10
N VAL A 247 0.59 20.56 6.25
CA VAL A 247 0.66 21.92 6.81
C VAL A 247 1.16 21.90 8.25
N GLN A 248 0.63 20.99 9.08
CA GLN A 248 1.05 20.87 10.49
C GLN A 248 2.53 20.49 10.63
N LEU A 249 3.02 19.58 9.79
CA LEU A 249 4.41 19.14 9.83
C LEU A 249 5.36 20.19 9.24
N GLN A 250 4.89 21.00 8.27
CA GLN A 250 5.64 22.12 7.71
C GLN A 250 5.86 23.21 8.76
N ASP A 251 4.81 23.60 9.48
CA ASP A 251 4.91 24.56 10.58
C ASP A 251 5.92 24.11 11.65
N LEU A 252 5.91 22.81 11.98
CA LEU A 252 6.87 22.23 12.91
C LEU A 252 8.31 22.27 12.37
N LEU A 253 8.49 21.97 11.08
CA LEU A 253 9.80 22.01 10.42
C LEU A 253 10.37 23.43 10.46
N ASP A 254 9.57 24.43 10.13
CA ASP A 254 10.01 25.83 10.11
C ASP A 254 10.34 26.33 11.52
N ALA A 255 9.59 25.94 12.54
CA ALA A 255 9.97 26.20 13.93
C ALA A 255 11.29 25.50 14.31
N THR A 256 11.47 24.24 13.91
CA THR A 256 12.69 23.46 14.21
C THR A 256 13.92 24.05 13.52
N ARG A 257 13.80 24.53 12.28
CA ARG A 257 14.90 25.18 11.54
C ARG A 257 15.49 26.38 12.25
N ILE A 258 14.67 27.12 12.97
CA ILE A 258 15.11 28.30 13.73
C ILE A 258 15.84 27.90 15.01
N LEU A 259 15.50 26.74 15.58
CA LEU A 259 16.05 26.25 16.85
C LEU A 259 17.34 25.43 16.69
N VAL A 260 17.60 24.86 15.51
CA VAL A 260 18.83 24.09 15.25
C VAL A 260 20.04 25.04 15.12
N PRO A 261 21.08 24.90 15.99
CA PRO A 261 22.29 25.71 15.90
C PRO A 261 23.03 25.51 14.56
N ARG A 262 23.54 26.61 13.96
CA ARG A 262 24.23 26.58 12.65
C ARG A 262 25.64 25.99 12.68
N THR A 263 26.25 25.85 13.85
CA THR A 263 27.61 25.33 14.05
C THR A 263 27.61 24.20 15.09
N ARG A 264 28.47 23.18 14.90
CA ARG A 264 28.71 22.14 15.92
C ARG A 264 29.42 22.81 17.11
N PRO A 265 28.92 22.69 18.36
CA PRO A 265 29.61 23.19 19.53
C PRO A 265 30.99 22.51 19.66
N GLY A 266 32.04 23.29 19.92
CA GLY A 266 33.33 22.76 20.35
C GLY A 266 33.19 22.11 21.72
N ARG A 267 33.97 21.06 21.98
CA ARG A 267 33.93 20.31 23.24
C ARG A 267 34.52 21.15 24.37
N GLU A 268 33.78 21.49 25.44
CA GLU A 268 34.36 21.75 26.77
C GLU A 268 33.29 21.76 27.92
N SER A 269 33.29 20.69 28.73
CA SER A 269 32.59 20.48 30.03
C SER A 269 31.29 19.64 30.04
N ASP A 270 30.98 19.07 31.22
CA ASP A 270 29.92 18.07 31.43
C ASP A 270 28.48 18.63 31.37
N SER A 271 28.26 19.94 31.58
CA SER A 271 26.91 20.53 31.39
C SER A 271 26.57 20.72 29.91
N GLU A 272 27.57 20.78 29.03
CA GLU A 272 27.35 20.84 27.58
C GLU A 272 26.87 19.51 27.01
N ALA A 273 27.08 18.38 27.69
CA ALA A 273 26.74 17.06 27.15
C ALA A 273 25.23 16.88 26.92
N GLU A 274 24.39 17.37 27.84
CA GLU A 274 22.93 17.34 27.71
C GLU A 274 22.45 18.29 26.60
N ASP A 275 23.05 19.48 26.51
CA ASP A 275 22.74 20.48 25.47
C ASP A 275 23.18 20.01 24.07
N ILE A 276 24.32 19.33 23.98
CA ILE A 276 24.82 18.70 22.75
C ILE A 276 23.87 17.56 22.32
N GLU A 277 23.43 16.71 23.24
CA GLU A 277 22.47 15.64 22.95
C GLU A 277 21.11 16.21 22.50
N HIS A 278 20.66 17.30 23.13
CA HIS A 278 19.44 18.01 22.76
C HIS A 278 19.56 18.60 21.34
N ALA A 279 20.67 19.28 21.03
CA ALA A 279 20.97 19.80 19.71
C ALA A 279 21.07 18.70 18.63
N GLU A 280 21.68 17.55 18.94
CA GLU A 280 21.72 16.39 18.06
C GLU A 280 20.31 15.84 17.75
N LYS A 281 19.46 15.72 18.77
CA LYS A 281 18.06 15.30 18.59
C LYS A 281 17.26 16.30 17.77
N LEU A 282 17.46 17.61 17.96
CA LEU A 282 16.83 18.65 17.13
C LEU A 282 17.30 18.56 15.67
N ARG A 283 18.60 18.34 15.43
CA ARG A 283 19.13 18.08 14.06
C ARG A 283 18.48 16.84 13.45
N GLN A 284 18.31 15.78 14.22
CA GLN A 284 17.64 14.56 13.76
C GLN A 284 16.17 14.84 13.40
N VAL A 285 15.44 15.61 14.23
CA VAL A 285 14.04 16.02 13.94
C VAL A 285 13.97 16.82 12.65
N LYS A 286 14.88 17.79 12.46
CA LYS A 286 14.99 18.56 11.23
C LYS A 286 15.23 17.65 10.02
N ALA A 287 16.24 16.78 10.08
CA ALA A 287 16.58 15.86 9.00
C ALA A 287 15.38 14.96 8.62
N VAL A 288 14.68 14.38 9.60
CA VAL A 288 13.48 13.55 9.34
C VAL A 288 12.35 14.36 8.70
N LEU A 289 12.16 15.62 9.10
CA LEU A 289 11.10 16.46 8.54
C LEU A 289 11.44 16.97 7.13
N GLU A 290 12.72 17.21 6.83
CA GLU A 290 13.23 17.64 5.51
C GLU A 290 13.38 16.49 4.51
N GLU A 291 13.54 15.26 4.99
CA GLU A 291 13.67 14.06 4.18
C GLU A 291 12.52 13.96 3.16
N GLY A 292 12.84 13.72 1.88
CA GLY A 292 11.86 13.64 0.79
C GLY A 292 11.30 14.99 0.29
N GLY A 293 11.74 16.12 0.85
CA GLY A 293 11.44 17.48 0.39
C GLY A 293 9.98 17.96 0.56
N HIS A 294 9.01 17.06 0.65
CA HIS A 294 7.58 17.36 0.79
C HIS A 294 6.88 16.30 1.64
N PHE A 295 5.79 16.65 2.32
CA PHE A 295 4.94 15.73 3.07
C PHE A 295 3.95 14.96 2.16
N SER A 296 4.42 14.39 1.04
CA SER A 296 3.59 13.52 0.18
C SER A 296 3.60 12.08 0.71
N GLY A 297 2.43 11.48 0.93
CA GLY A 297 2.32 10.10 1.46
C GLY A 297 2.62 9.99 2.96
N ILE A 298 2.23 10.98 3.77
CA ILE A 298 2.72 11.21 5.14
C ILE A 298 2.74 9.96 6.05
N TYR A 299 3.94 9.40 6.26
CA TYR A 299 4.25 8.35 7.24
C TYR A 299 4.90 8.90 8.52
N ARG A 300 4.81 10.22 8.73
CA ARG A 300 5.37 10.93 9.88
C ARG A 300 4.24 11.32 10.83
N LYS A 301 4.42 11.03 12.11
CA LYS A 301 3.47 11.45 13.16
C LYS A 301 4.25 12.08 14.29
N VAL A 302 3.95 13.35 14.57
CA VAL A 302 4.49 14.02 15.75
C VAL A 302 3.41 14.11 16.81
N GLN A 303 3.78 13.75 18.03
CA GLN A 303 2.93 13.91 19.21
C GLN A 303 3.64 14.85 20.19
N LEU A 304 3.00 15.96 20.55
CA LEU A 304 3.46 16.85 21.60
C LEU A 304 2.61 16.56 22.84
N LYS A 305 3.26 16.08 23.91
CA LYS A 305 2.60 15.76 25.17
C LYS A 305 3.05 16.74 26.25
N PRO A 306 2.17 17.56 26.84
CA PRO A 306 2.58 18.46 27.91
C PRO A 306 3.09 17.68 29.12
N LEU A 307 4.18 18.16 29.72
CA LEU A 307 4.78 17.61 30.94
C LEU A 307 4.60 18.55 32.13
N LYS A 308 4.77 19.87 31.92
CA LYS A 308 4.61 20.91 32.95
C LYS A 308 3.93 22.15 32.39
N TRP A 309 3.19 22.86 33.23
CA TRP A 309 2.46 24.08 32.91
C TRP A 309 2.50 25.05 34.08
N VAL A 310 2.46 26.34 33.78
CA VAL A 310 2.43 27.44 34.76
C VAL A 310 1.24 28.34 34.49
N LYS A 311 0.74 28.99 35.54
CA LYS A 311 -0.29 30.02 35.40
C LYS A 311 0.37 31.37 35.19
N VAL A 312 0.00 32.05 34.11
CA VAL A 312 0.51 33.37 33.75
C VAL A 312 -0.67 34.33 33.72
N THR A 313 -0.50 35.54 34.25
CA THR A 313 -1.51 36.60 34.14
C THR A 313 -1.69 36.98 32.67
N LYS A 314 -2.93 37.01 32.19
CA LYS A 314 -3.19 37.36 30.79
C LYS A 314 -2.78 38.80 30.49
N SER A 315 -2.35 39.06 29.26
CA SER A 315 -1.88 40.38 28.79
C SER A 315 -2.96 41.48 28.82
N ASN A 316 -4.24 41.11 28.98
CA ASN A 316 -5.38 42.02 29.12
C ASN A 316 -5.79 42.28 30.59
N GLY A 317 -5.06 41.75 31.58
CA GLY A 317 -5.34 41.96 33.01
C GLY A 317 -6.54 41.19 33.57
N GLU A 318 -7.35 40.55 32.72
CA GLU A 318 -8.55 39.80 33.13
C GLU A 318 -8.28 38.29 33.18
N GLY A 319 -7.65 37.85 34.28
CA GLY A 319 -7.55 36.45 34.69
C GLY A 319 -6.22 35.76 34.43
N GLU A 320 -6.12 34.51 34.90
CA GLU A 320 -4.96 33.62 34.72
C GLU A 320 -5.14 32.76 33.46
N GLU A 321 -4.09 32.58 32.67
CA GLU A 321 -3.99 31.63 31.57
C GLU A 321 -2.93 30.57 31.91
N GLU A 322 -3.28 29.29 31.77
CA GLU A 322 -2.30 28.22 31.89
C GLU A 322 -1.48 28.14 30.59
N LYS A 323 -0.15 28.17 30.71
CA LYS A 323 0.78 27.97 29.60
C LYS A 323 1.67 26.76 29.87
N PRO A 324 1.85 25.86 28.88
CA PRO A 324 2.81 24.77 29.00
C PRO A 324 4.23 25.35 29.02
N VAL A 325 5.09 24.82 29.88
CA VAL A 325 6.53 25.20 29.98
C VAL A 325 7.45 24.07 29.55
N GLU A 326 6.95 22.84 29.56
CA GLU A 326 7.70 21.65 29.14
C GLU A 326 6.75 20.68 28.44
N ALA A 327 7.16 20.15 27.29
CA ALA A 327 6.44 19.11 26.56
C ALA A 327 7.41 18.03 26.06
N LEU A 328 6.92 16.79 25.97
CA LEU A 328 7.60 15.69 25.31
C LEU A 328 7.16 15.62 23.84
N MET A 329 8.07 15.92 22.93
CA MET A 329 7.89 15.66 21.51
C MET A 329 8.25 14.22 21.17
N VAL A 330 7.33 13.51 20.53
CA VAL A 330 7.52 12.15 20.02
C VAL A 330 7.28 12.16 18.52
N LEU A 331 8.37 12.14 17.74
CA LEU A 331 8.34 12.02 16.29
C LEU A 331 8.49 10.55 15.90
N LYS A 332 7.50 9.99 15.21
CA LYS A 332 7.54 8.63 14.63
C LYS A 332 7.61 8.74 13.10
N TYR A 333 8.50 7.97 12.49
CA TYR A 333 8.74 7.96 11.05
C TYR A 333 9.16 6.55 10.58
N GLY A 334 9.23 6.36 9.25
CA GLY A 334 9.51 5.06 8.64
C GLY A 334 8.31 4.10 8.71
N GLY A 335 8.58 2.80 8.56
CA GLY A 335 7.51 1.79 8.45
C GLY A 335 6.76 1.85 7.13
N VAL A 336 7.41 2.32 6.07
CA VAL A 336 6.84 2.46 4.73
C VAL A 336 7.06 1.17 3.95
N LEU A 337 6.05 0.72 3.20
CA LEU A 337 6.20 -0.47 2.36
C LEU A 337 7.30 -0.26 1.31
N THR A 338 8.29 -1.15 1.26
CA THR A 338 9.42 -1.03 0.33
C THR A 338 9.03 -1.48 -1.08
N HIS A 339 9.91 -1.29 -2.06
CA HIS A 339 9.72 -1.88 -3.39
C HIS A 339 9.77 -3.42 -3.34
N ALA A 340 10.70 -3.97 -2.55
CA ALA A 340 10.76 -5.40 -2.27
C ALA A 340 9.44 -5.91 -1.65
N GLY A 341 8.89 -5.19 -0.67
CA GLY A 341 7.62 -5.55 -0.04
C GLY A 341 6.44 -5.54 -0.99
N ARG A 342 6.40 -4.59 -1.94
CA ARG A 342 5.41 -4.57 -3.02
C ARG A 342 5.53 -5.81 -3.92
N LYS A 343 6.76 -6.14 -4.34
CA LYS A 343 7.05 -7.30 -5.20
C LYS A 343 6.71 -8.62 -4.49
N GLN A 344 7.11 -8.77 -3.23
CA GLN A 344 6.77 -9.93 -2.39
C GLN A 344 5.26 -10.15 -2.30
N ALA A 345 4.48 -9.09 -2.03
CA ALA A 345 3.04 -9.20 -1.93
C ALA A 345 2.42 -9.59 -3.29
N GLU A 346 2.88 -9.01 -4.40
CA GLU A 346 2.41 -9.35 -5.75
C GLU A 346 2.76 -10.81 -6.13
N GLU A 347 3.98 -11.25 -5.85
CA GLU A 347 4.41 -12.63 -6.07
C GLU A 347 3.63 -13.62 -5.22
N LEU A 348 3.35 -13.28 -3.96
CA LEU A 348 2.50 -14.08 -3.09
C LEU A 348 1.09 -14.22 -3.66
N GLY A 349 0.51 -13.13 -4.18
CA GLY A 349 -0.78 -13.16 -4.86
C GLY A 349 -0.78 -14.08 -6.07
N ARG A 350 0.25 -13.96 -6.92
CA ARG A 350 0.45 -14.82 -8.09
C ARG A 350 0.61 -16.29 -7.70
N TYR A 351 1.36 -16.55 -6.64
CA TYR A 351 1.52 -17.90 -6.10
C TYR A 351 0.19 -18.46 -5.58
N PHE A 352 -0.57 -17.69 -4.79
CA PHE A 352 -1.89 -18.08 -4.31
C PHE A 352 -2.82 -18.44 -5.46
N ARG A 353 -2.87 -17.59 -6.49
CA ARG A 353 -3.65 -17.80 -7.70
C ARG A 353 -3.34 -19.13 -8.38
N ASN A 354 -2.06 -19.48 -8.49
CA ASN A 354 -1.63 -20.66 -9.22
C ASN A 354 -1.73 -21.95 -8.41
N ASN A 355 -1.74 -21.89 -7.07
CA ASN A 355 -1.60 -23.08 -6.21
C ASN A 355 -2.81 -23.37 -5.31
N MET A 356 -3.63 -22.38 -4.95
CA MET A 356 -4.74 -22.60 -3.99
C MET A 356 -5.93 -23.35 -4.59
N TYR A 357 -6.11 -23.30 -5.90
CA TYR A 357 -7.23 -23.94 -6.60
C TYR A 357 -6.69 -24.95 -7.62
N PRO A 358 -6.38 -26.18 -7.20
CA PRO A 358 -5.96 -27.24 -8.13
C PRO A 358 -7.15 -27.64 -9.01
N GLY A 359 -7.22 -27.12 -10.25
CA GLY A 359 -8.24 -27.46 -11.23
C GLY A 359 -8.25 -26.58 -12.48
N GLU A 360 -8.01 -27.18 -13.65
CA GLU A 360 -8.24 -26.67 -15.02
C GLU A 360 -7.80 -25.22 -15.34
N GLY A 361 -6.53 -25.04 -15.71
CA GLY A 361 -6.03 -23.78 -16.32
C GLY A 361 -5.95 -22.60 -15.34
N THR A 362 -6.30 -21.38 -15.78
CA THR A 362 -6.23 -20.13 -14.95
C THR A 362 -7.20 -20.11 -13.76
N GLY A 363 -7.80 -21.26 -13.40
CA GLY A 363 -8.45 -21.63 -12.14
C GLY A 363 -9.24 -20.52 -11.45
N LEU A 364 -8.58 -19.85 -10.49
CA LEU A 364 -9.16 -18.80 -9.67
C LEU A 364 -9.73 -17.63 -10.48
N LEU A 365 -9.02 -17.18 -11.51
CA LEU A 365 -9.44 -16.02 -12.27
C LEU A 365 -10.69 -16.30 -13.10
N ARG A 366 -10.88 -17.55 -13.54
CA ARG A 366 -12.09 -17.98 -14.21
C ARG A 366 -13.24 -18.04 -13.21
N LEU A 367 -13.05 -18.64 -12.04
CA LEU A 367 -14.07 -18.71 -10.97
C LEU A 367 -14.57 -17.32 -10.55
N HIS A 368 -13.66 -16.36 -10.43
CA HIS A 368 -14.00 -14.97 -10.12
C HIS A 368 -14.88 -14.33 -11.22
N SER A 369 -14.49 -14.48 -12.49
CA SER A 369 -15.24 -13.93 -13.63
C SER A 369 -16.52 -14.70 -13.95
N THR A 370 -16.65 -15.97 -13.55
CA THR A 370 -17.85 -16.79 -13.81
C THR A 370 -18.90 -16.74 -12.70
N TYR A 371 -18.92 -15.67 -11.89
CA TYR A 371 -19.86 -15.47 -10.77
C TYR A 371 -19.82 -16.54 -9.67
N ARG A 372 -18.84 -17.45 -9.69
CA ARG A 372 -18.73 -18.59 -8.77
C ARG A 372 -17.86 -18.32 -7.55
N HIS A 373 -17.26 -17.14 -7.46
CA HIS A 373 -16.39 -16.76 -6.36
C HIS A 373 -16.67 -15.33 -5.89
N ASP A 374 -16.98 -15.20 -4.59
CA ASP A 374 -17.08 -13.93 -3.86
C ASP A 374 -15.72 -13.68 -3.17
N LEU A 375 -14.94 -12.73 -3.71
CA LEU A 375 -13.64 -12.37 -3.16
C LEU A 375 -13.76 -11.06 -2.38
N LYS A 376 -13.38 -11.09 -1.11
CA LYS A 376 -13.31 -9.90 -0.24
C LYS A 376 -11.91 -9.77 0.32
N ILE A 377 -11.35 -8.57 0.26
CA ILE A 377 -10.03 -8.26 0.79
C ILE A 377 -10.20 -7.15 1.82
N TYR A 378 -9.75 -7.42 3.04
CA TYR A 378 -9.80 -6.50 4.16
C TYR A 378 -8.39 -6.07 4.54
N SER A 379 -8.26 -4.83 5.00
CA SER A 379 -7.00 -4.29 5.53
C SER A 379 -7.24 -3.37 6.70
N SER A 380 -6.29 -3.30 7.62
CA SER A 380 -6.27 -2.28 8.68
C SER A 380 -6.06 -0.87 8.12
N ASP A 381 -6.18 0.13 8.98
CA ASP A 381 -5.96 1.54 8.63
C ASP A 381 -4.48 1.89 8.33
N GLU A 382 -3.56 0.94 8.53
CA GLU A 382 -2.14 1.13 8.29
C GLU A 382 -1.79 1.16 6.80
N GLY A 383 -1.19 2.26 6.33
CA GLY A 383 -0.86 2.46 4.91
C GLY A 383 -0.01 1.35 4.29
N ARG A 384 0.94 0.76 5.02
CA ARG A 384 1.77 -0.36 4.53
C ARG A 384 0.97 -1.64 4.31
N VAL A 385 -0.04 -1.89 5.15
CA VAL A 385 -0.91 -3.06 5.07
C VAL A 385 -1.85 -2.91 3.89
N GLN A 386 -2.46 -1.71 3.75
CA GLN A 386 -3.27 -1.34 2.60
C GLN A 386 -2.53 -1.56 1.27
N MET A 387 -1.33 -1.00 1.13
CA MET A 387 -0.55 -1.13 -0.10
C MET A 387 -0.12 -2.57 -0.37
N SER A 388 0.17 -3.36 0.68
CA SER A 388 0.46 -4.79 0.54
C SER A 388 -0.77 -5.56 0.06
N ALA A 389 -1.95 -5.28 0.62
CA ALA A 389 -3.20 -5.91 0.21
C ALA A 389 -3.53 -5.60 -1.25
N ALA A 390 -3.32 -4.36 -1.70
CA ALA A 390 -3.50 -3.98 -3.10
C ALA A 390 -2.48 -4.67 -4.02
N ALA A 391 -1.22 -4.79 -3.62
CA ALA A 391 -0.20 -5.53 -4.39
C ALA A 391 -0.50 -7.03 -4.46
N PHE A 392 -0.94 -7.63 -3.34
CA PHE A 392 -1.41 -9.01 -3.31
C PHE A 392 -2.61 -9.22 -4.22
N ALA A 393 -3.63 -8.35 -4.16
CA ALA A 393 -4.79 -8.39 -5.05
C ALA A 393 -4.36 -8.30 -6.52
N LYS A 394 -3.39 -7.45 -6.83
CA LYS A 394 -2.82 -7.31 -8.16
C LYS A 394 -2.25 -8.64 -8.68
N GLY A 395 -1.41 -9.32 -7.90
CA GLY A 395 -0.87 -10.62 -8.26
C GLY A 395 -1.93 -11.72 -8.33
N LEU A 396 -2.84 -11.75 -7.35
CA LEU A 396 -3.92 -12.73 -7.23
C LEU A 396 -4.87 -12.68 -8.41
N LEU A 397 -5.17 -11.48 -8.91
CA LEU A 397 -6.15 -11.25 -9.97
C LEU A 397 -5.55 -10.98 -11.35
N ASP A 398 -4.22 -10.99 -11.47
CA ASP A 398 -3.47 -10.68 -12.71
C ASP A 398 -3.75 -9.27 -13.25
N LEU A 399 -3.73 -8.29 -12.35
CA LEU A 399 -4.11 -6.92 -12.66
C LEU A 399 -2.92 -6.10 -13.17
N GLU A 400 -3.18 -5.26 -14.18
CA GLU A 400 -2.22 -4.29 -14.68
C GLU A 400 -2.45 -2.90 -14.04
N GLY A 401 -1.38 -2.08 -14.02
CA GLY A 401 -1.46 -0.68 -13.57
C GLY A 401 -0.98 -0.41 -12.13
N PRO A 402 -1.13 0.85 -11.67
CA PRO A 402 -0.68 1.28 -10.34
C PRO A 402 -1.55 0.70 -9.21
N LEU A 403 -1.02 0.66 -8.00
CA LEU A 403 -1.69 0.06 -6.83
C LEU A 403 -2.85 0.91 -6.27
N THR A 404 -2.81 2.25 -6.40
CA THR A 404 -3.81 3.13 -5.78
C THR A 404 -5.24 2.87 -6.27
N PRO A 405 -5.52 2.71 -7.57
CA PRO A 405 -6.86 2.35 -8.05
C PRO A 405 -7.30 0.97 -7.57
N ILE A 406 -6.37 0.01 -7.49
CA ILE A 406 -6.63 -1.34 -6.98
C ILE A 406 -7.00 -1.28 -5.49
N LEU A 407 -6.27 -0.49 -4.71
CA LEU A 407 -6.55 -0.27 -3.29
C LEU A 407 -7.96 0.28 -3.09
N VAL A 408 -8.33 1.34 -3.82
CA VAL A 408 -9.63 2.00 -3.68
C VAL A 408 -10.79 1.09 -4.12
N SER A 409 -10.57 0.25 -5.12
CA SER A 409 -11.64 -0.57 -5.70
C SER A 409 -11.81 -1.93 -5.02
N LEU A 410 -10.72 -2.55 -4.54
CA LEU A 410 -10.73 -3.96 -4.14
C LEU A 410 -10.49 -4.20 -2.65
N VAL A 411 -9.96 -3.21 -1.93
CA VAL A 411 -9.54 -3.39 -0.53
C VAL A 411 -10.44 -2.57 0.38
N SER A 412 -11.22 -3.28 1.19
CA SER A 412 -12.06 -2.70 2.23
C SER A 412 -11.21 -2.38 3.46
N LYS A 413 -11.32 -1.14 3.95
CA LYS A 413 -10.63 -0.71 5.17
C LYS A 413 -11.52 -0.99 6.37
N ASP A 414 -10.97 -1.70 7.35
CA ASP A 414 -11.66 -1.98 8.60
C ASP A 414 -10.71 -1.72 9.76
N SER A 415 -10.96 -0.62 10.49
CA SER A 415 -10.16 -0.24 11.65
C SER A 415 -10.31 -1.23 12.81
N SER A 416 -11.43 -1.97 12.85
CA SER A 416 -11.71 -2.92 13.92
C SER A 416 -10.89 -4.22 13.83
N MET A 417 -10.18 -4.46 12.72
CA MET A 417 -9.30 -5.63 12.58
C MET A 417 -8.17 -5.67 13.63
N LEU A 418 -7.85 -4.55 14.28
CA LEU A 418 -6.85 -4.48 15.35
C LEU A 418 -7.48 -4.34 16.75
N ASP A 419 -8.81 -4.23 16.83
CA ASP A 419 -9.55 -4.12 18.08
C ASP A 419 -9.70 -5.53 18.68
N GLY A 420 -8.78 -5.90 19.57
CA GLY A 420 -8.72 -7.23 20.19
C GLY A 420 -7.33 -7.73 20.56
N LEU A 421 -6.27 -6.98 20.25
CA LEU A 421 -4.89 -7.30 20.64
C LEU A 421 -4.70 -7.46 22.16
N ASP A 422 -5.51 -6.78 22.96
CA ASP A 422 -5.41 -6.83 24.42
C ASP A 422 -5.70 -8.24 24.97
N ASN A 423 -6.53 -9.03 24.26
CA ASN A 423 -6.92 -10.38 24.64
C ASN A 423 -5.83 -11.44 24.43
N ALA A 424 -4.74 -11.11 23.71
CA ALA A 424 -3.65 -12.04 23.39
C ALA A 424 -2.29 -11.60 23.97
N SER A 425 -2.30 -10.57 24.83
CA SER A 425 -1.08 -9.97 25.36
C SER A 425 -0.26 -10.94 26.22
N ILE A 426 -0.93 -11.83 26.95
CA ILE A 426 -0.31 -12.83 27.82
C ILE A 426 0.42 -13.88 26.96
N GLU A 427 -0.26 -14.44 25.98
CA GLU A 427 0.28 -15.45 25.06
C GLU A 427 1.44 -14.88 24.23
N MET A 428 1.37 -13.60 23.85
CA MET A 428 2.47 -12.92 23.18
C MET A 428 3.72 -12.79 24.05
N GLU A 429 3.57 -12.41 25.33
CA GLU A 429 4.70 -12.32 26.25
C GLU A 429 5.27 -13.70 26.58
N GLU A 430 4.43 -14.72 26.74
CA GLU A 430 4.86 -16.11 26.94
C GLU A 430 5.67 -16.63 25.73
N ALA A 431 5.18 -16.38 24.51
CA ALA A 431 5.88 -16.78 23.29
C ALA A 431 7.25 -16.07 23.15
N LYS A 432 7.33 -14.77 23.48
CA LYS A 432 8.59 -14.01 23.48
C LYS A 432 9.56 -14.55 24.53
N ALA A 433 9.09 -14.86 25.73
CA ALA A 433 9.91 -15.44 26.79
C ALA A 433 10.51 -16.78 26.35
N ARG A 434 9.67 -17.67 25.79
CA ARG A 434 10.11 -18.97 25.27
C ARG A 434 11.12 -18.85 24.13
N LEU A 435 10.92 -17.92 23.19
CA LEU A 435 11.89 -17.65 22.13
C LEU A 435 13.22 -17.12 22.67
N ASN A 436 13.17 -16.25 23.68
CA ASN A 436 14.36 -15.72 24.33
C ASN A 436 15.17 -16.83 25.01
N GLU A 437 14.48 -17.72 25.73
CA GLU A 437 15.11 -18.91 26.32
C GLU A 437 15.75 -19.81 25.27
N ILE A 438 15.08 -20.10 24.15
CA ILE A 438 15.64 -20.94 23.08
C ILE A 438 16.92 -20.32 22.49
N ILE A 439 16.94 -19.00 22.26
CA ILE A 439 18.10 -18.31 21.68
C ILE A 439 19.29 -18.28 22.66
N ILE A 440 19.05 -18.07 23.95
CA ILE A 440 20.10 -17.88 24.95
C ILE A 440 20.60 -19.20 25.55
N SER A 441 19.72 -20.18 25.78
CA SER A 441 20.03 -21.38 26.57
C SER A 441 20.93 -22.40 25.86
N GLY A 442 21.25 -22.21 24.57
CA GLY A 442 22.07 -23.14 23.79
C GLY A 442 21.50 -24.57 23.73
N ALA A 443 20.23 -24.75 24.13
CA ALA A 443 19.57 -26.04 24.11
C ALA A 443 19.47 -26.50 22.65
N ARG A 444 20.08 -27.65 22.34
CA ARG A 444 19.98 -28.29 21.02
C ARG A 444 18.51 -28.52 20.71
N ALA A 445 17.90 -27.59 19.98
CA ALA A 445 16.61 -27.84 19.37
C ALA A 445 16.81 -29.00 18.39
N ILE A 446 16.24 -30.16 18.72
CA ILE A 446 16.17 -31.30 17.81
C ILE A 446 15.28 -30.84 16.65
N HIS A 447 15.89 -30.28 15.60
CA HIS A 447 15.16 -30.01 14.37
C HIS A 447 14.99 -31.32 13.61
N SER A 448 13.73 -31.76 13.51
CA SER A 448 13.29 -32.67 12.47
C SER A 448 13.67 -32.08 11.10
N ASN A 449 14.55 -32.76 10.38
CA ASN A 449 14.90 -32.47 9.00
C ASN A 449 13.63 -32.41 8.14
N GLY A 450 13.24 -31.20 7.78
CA GLY A 450 12.24 -30.92 6.76
C GLY A 450 12.65 -29.63 6.09
N LEU A 451 13.53 -29.71 5.08
CA LEU A 451 13.73 -28.64 4.11
C LEU A 451 12.40 -28.43 3.39
N SER A 452 11.53 -27.60 3.97
CA SER A 452 10.36 -27.11 3.26
C SER A 452 10.85 -26.03 2.29
N GLU A 453 11.22 -26.44 1.08
CA GLU A 453 11.38 -25.54 -0.07
C GLU A 453 10.03 -24.88 -0.37
N LYS A 454 9.70 -23.84 0.40
CA LYS A 454 8.64 -22.88 0.09
C LYS A 454 9.35 -21.60 -0.31
N PRO A 455 9.48 -21.28 -1.61
CA PRO A 455 10.29 -20.16 -2.11
C PRO A 455 9.88 -18.78 -1.57
N TRP A 456 8.66 -18.66 -1.03
CA TRP A 456 8.11 -17.44 -0.45
C TRP A 456 8.32 -17.30 1.06
N MET A 457 8.96 -18.29 1.70
CA MET A 457 9.38 -18.29 3.11
C MET A 457 10.90 -18.18 3.25
N VAL A 458 11.53 -17.28 2.49
CA VAL A 458 13.00 -17.05 2.56
C VAL A 458 13.46 -16.75 4.00
N ASP A 459 12.58 -16.24 4.86
CA ASP A 459 12.88 -15.83 6.23
C ASP A 459 12.48 -16.88 7.29
N GLY A 460 12.05 -18.06 6.87
CA GLY A 460 11.55 -19.14 7.74
C GLY A 460 12.56 -20.24 8.06
N ALA A 461 13.87 -19.98 7.90
CA ALA A 461 14.97 -20.96 8.01
C ALA A 461 15.12 -21.64 9.40
N GLY A 462 14.20 -21.39 10.33
CA GLY A 462 14.29 -21.84 11.71
C GLY A 462 15.37 -21.07 12.48
N LEU A 463 15.50 -21.39 13.76
CA LEU A 463 16.59 -20.90 14.59
C LEU A 463 17.81 -21.79 14.36
N PRO A 464 19.01 -21.23 14.09
CA PRO A 464 20.21 -22.03 13.97
C PRO A 464 20.53 -22.69 15.31
N ALA A 465 21.03 -23.93 15.29
CA ALA A 465 21.33 -24.71 16.50
C ALA A 465 22.42 -24.06 17.38
N ASN A 466 23.22 -23.16 16.81
CA ASN A 466 24.28 -22.38 17.47
C ASN A 466 23.88 -20.90 17.66
N ALA A 467 22.59 -20.59 17.81
CA ALA A 467 22.09 -19.22 17.94
C ALA A 467 22.80 -18.41 19.02
N SER A 468 23.06 -19.01 20.19
CA SER A 468 23.78 -18.37 21.32
C SER A 468 25.19 -17.94 20.93
N ASP A 469 25.91 -18.79 20.18
CA ASP A 469 27.30 -18.56 19.78
C ASP A 469 27.42 -17.49 18.68
N LEU A 470 26.33 -17.23 17.96
CA LEU A 470 26.25 -16.20 16.93
C LEU A 470 25.95 -14.80 17.49
N LEU A 471 25.41 -14.68 18.71
CA LEU A 471 25.07 -13.39 19.32
C LEU A 471 26.30 -12.46 19.47
N PRO A 472 27.47 -12.92 19.95
CA PRO A 472 28.67 -12.08 20.02
C PRO A 472 29.13 -11.59 18.64
N ASN A 473 29.01 -12.45 17.62
CA ASN A 473 29.34 -12.10 16.24
C ASN A 473 28.37 -11.04 15.69
N LEU A 474 27.07 -11.16 16.00
CA LEU A 474 26.07 -10.17 15.63
C LEU A 474 26.40 -8.79 16.23
N VAL A 475 26.79 -8.72 17.51
CA VAL A 475 27.24 -7.47 18.15
C VAL A 475 28.46 -6.90 17.44
N LYS A 476 29.47 -7.73 17.17
CA LYS A 476 30.69 -7.30 16.47
C LYS A 476 30.39 -6.76 15.07
N LEU A 477 29.51 -7.42 14.32
CA LEU A 477 29.10 -6.98 12.98
C LEU A 477 28.29 -5.69 13.05
N THR A 478 27.37 -5.58 14.01
CA THR A 478 26.58 -4.36 14.25
C THR A 478 27.49 -3.17 14.51
N LYS A 479 28.51 -3.31 15.39
CA LYS A 479 29.53 -2.28 15.66
C LYS A 479 30.29 -1.87 14.38
N LYS A 480 30.68 -2.84 13.55
CA LYS A 480 31.37 -2.56 12.28
C LYS A 480 30.49 -1.78 11.30
N VAL A 481 29.22 -2.15 11.17
CA VAL A 481 28.26 -1.45 10.30
C VAL A 481 28.03 -0.04 10.81
N THR A 482 27.81 0.14 12.13
CA THR A 482 27.66 1.48 12.72
C THR A 482 28.84 2.38 12.37
N GLU A 483 30.07 1.87 12.46
CA GLU A 483 31.28 2.64 12.16
C GLU A 483 31.39 3.00 10.67
N GLN A 484 31.05 2.08 9.76
CA GLN A 484 31.02 2.38 8.32
C GLN A 484 29.99 3.46 7.98
N VAL A 485 28.79 3.35 8.54
CA VAL A 485 27.71 4.34 8.33
C VAL A 485 28.10 5.69 8.94
N ARG A 486 28.87 5.71 10.05
CA ARG A 486 29.41 6.94 10.65
C ARG A 486 30.31 7.70 9.69
N LEU A 487 31.16 6.99 8.94
CA LEU A 487 32.06 7.60 7.96
C LEU A 487 31.25 8.21 6.81
N LEU A 488 30.31 7.45 6.23
CA LEU A 488 29.43 7.95 5.17
C LEU A 488 28.61 9.17 5.59
N ALA A 489 28.13 9.21 6.84
CA ALA A 489 27.41 10.36 7.39
C ALA A 489 28.28 11.62 7.54
N LYS A 490 29.59 11.46 7.80
CA LYS A 490 30.52 12.60 7.85
C LYS A 490 30.82 13.12 6.46
N ASP A 491 31.07 12.22 5.51
CA ASP A 491 31.36 12.58 4.12
C ASP A 491 30.18 13.33 3.49
N GLU A 492 28.94 12.91 3.77
CA GLU A 492 27.71 13.60 3.32
C GLU A 492 27.59 15.02 3.93
N ASP A 493 27.86 15.17 5.24
CA ASP A 493 27.85 16.47 5.93
C ASP A 493 28.95 17.41 5.38
N GLU A 494 30.15 16.89 5.08
CA GLU A 494 31.27 17.65 4.53
C GLU A 494 30.98 18.12 3.09
N GLN A 495 30.44 17.26 2.23
CA GLN A 495 30.02 17.63 0.88
C GLN A 495 28.88 18.67 0.88
N LEU A 496 27.91 18.55 1.80
CA LEU A 496 26.84 19.53 1.94
C LEU A 496 27.36 20.89 2.44
N ALA A 497 28.37 20.89 3.31
CA ALA A 497 29.03 22.11 3.79
C ALA A 497 29.80 22.83 2.66
N GLU A 498 30.45 22.08 1.76
CA GLU A 498 31.16 22.65 0.59
C GLU A 498 30.20 23.17 -0.49
N THR A 499 29.08 22.48 -0.72
CA THR A 499 28.09 22.84 -1.76
C THR A 499 27.19 24.02 -1.34
N GLY A 500 27.12 24.33 -0.04
CA GLY A 500 26.20 25.31 0.55
C GLY A 500 26.50 26.79 0.24
N SER A 501 27.56 27.13 -0.48
CA SER A 501 27.92 28.53 -0.75
C SER A 501 27.17 29.18 -1.92
N TYR A 502 26.53 28.43 -2.83
CA TYR A 502 25.95 29.02 -4.06
C TYR A 502 24.61 28.50 -4.61
N ASN A 503 23.90 27.55 -3.99
CA ASN A 503 22.70 26.97 -4.61
C ASN A 503 21.38 27.34 -3.92
N VAL A 504 20.55 28.14 -4.62
CA VAL A 504 19.11 28.26 -4.40
C VAL A 504 18.46 26.94 -4.81
N ILE A 505 17.83 26.25 -3.86
CA ILE A 505 17.10 24.99 -4.11
C ILE A 505 15.92 25.30 -5.04
N PRO A 506 15.85 24.75 -6.28
CA PRO A 506 14.71 24.99 -7.16
C PRO A 506 13.45 24.30 -6.60
N PRO A 507 12.25 24.85 -6.81
CA PRO A 507 11.00 24.18 -6.46
C PRO A 507 10.87 22.87 -7.24
N TYR A 508 10.73 21.76 -6.55
CA TYR A 508 10.56 20.44 -7.15
C TYR A 508 9.12 20.27 -7.65
N ASP A 509 8.98 19.79 -8.88
CA ASP A 509 7.70 19.62 -9.58
C ASP A 509 6.91 18.41 -9.01
N GLN A 510 5.79 18.72 -8.34
CA GLN A 510 4.85 17.75 -7.75
C GLN A 510 4.34 16.69 -8.76
N ALA A 511 4.29 16.99 -10.06
CA ALA A 511 3.80 16.06 -11.07
C ALA A 511 4.81 14.95 -11.42
N LYS A 512 6.11 15.16 -11.16
CA LYS A 512 7.18 14.20 -11.51
C LYS A 512 7.41 13.11 -10.46
N ALA A 513 7.09 13.38 -9.19
CA ALA A 513 7.40 12.53 -8.04
C ALA A 513 6.42 11.35 -7.87
N LEU A 514 5.15 11.57 -8.20
CA LEU A 514 4.09 10.57 -8.08
C LEU A 514 4.17 9.47 -9.16
N GLY A 515 4.99 9.66 -10.19
CA GLY A 515 5.01 8.82 -11.40
C GLY A 515 6.31 8.08 -11.70
N LYS A 516 7.38 8.24 -10.91
CA LYS A 516 8.67 7.62 -11.24
C LYS A 516 9.01 6.49 -10.27
N THR A 517 8.64 5.27 -10.66
CA THR A 517 9.22 4.02 -10.12
C THR A 517 10.75 3.95 -10.29
N ASN A 518 11.33 4.75 -11.20
CA ASN A 518 12.73 4.68 -11.60
C ASN A 518 13.69 5.49 -10.70
N ILE A 519 13.19 6.46 -9.91
CA ILE A 519 14.07 7.28 -9.05
C ILE A 519 14.79 6.39 -8.02
N ASP A 520 14.10 5.40 -7.45
CA ASP A 520 14.69 4.55 -6.41
C ASP A 520 15.72 3.56 -6.99
N VAL A 521 15.57 3.10 -8.25
CA VAL A 521 16.52 2.18 -8.88
C VAL A 521 17.85 2.86 -9.16
N ASP A 522 17.80 4.08 -9.70
CA ASP A 522 19.00 4.88 -9.97
C ASP A 522 19.73 5.24 -8.66
N ARG A 523 18.97 5.49 -7.57
CA ARG A 523 19.52 5.74 -6.23
C ARG A 523 20.17 4.51 -5.60
N ILE A 524 19.53 3.34 -5.71
CA ILE A 524 20.10 2.08 -5.23
C ILE A 524 21.38 1.76 -6.01
N ALA A 525 21.37 1.95 -7.34
CA ALA A 525 22.56 1.78 -8.17
C ALA A 525 23.69 2.77 -7.80
N ALA A 526 23.33 3.98 -7.34
CA ALA A 526 24.26 4.97 -6.81
C ALA A 526 24.71 4.69 -5.36
N GLY A 527 24.31 3.57 -4.75
CA GLY A 527 24.70 3.20 -3.39
C GLY A 527 24.01 4.01 -2.29
N LEU A 528 22.92 4.72 -2.60
CA LEU A 528 22.17 5.50 -1.62
C LEU A 528 21.17 4.63 -0.85
N PRO A 529 20.87 4.95 0.43
CA PRO A 529 19.92 4.19 1.22
C PRO A 529 18.50 4.17 0.65
N CYS A 530 17.81 3.03 0.81
CA CYS A 530 16.42 2.85 0.42
C CYS A 530 15.46 3.83 1.13
N GLY A 531 14.40 4.26 0.43
CA GLY A 531 13.38 5.14 1.02
C GLY A 531 13.79 6.60 1.16
N SER A 532 14.92 7.00 0.53
CA SER A 532 15.50 8.35 0.60
C SER A 532 16.04 8.74 1.99
N GLU A 533 16.35 7.75 2.85
CA GLU A 533 16.99 7.98 4.16
C GLU A 533 18.42 8.52 3.95
N GLY A 534 18.78 9.61 4.65
CA GLY A 534 20.16 10.14 4.65
C GLY A 534 21.08 9.34 5.59
N PHE A 535 22.40 9.39 5.36
CA PHE A 535 23.35 8.60 6.15
C PHE A 535 23.37 9.03 7.63
N LEU A 536 23.05 10.29 7.93
CA LEU A 536 22.91 10.76 9.32
C LEU A 536 21.80 10.01 10.09
N LEU A 537 20.65 9.79 9.45
CA LEU A 537 19.52 9.08 10.06
C LEU A 537 19.83 7.58 10.18
N MET A 538 20.47 7.02 9.15
CA MET A 538 20.93 5.63 9.16
C MET A 538 21.95 5.40 10.29
N TYR A 539 22.92 6.31 10.48
CA TYR A 539 23.90 6.23 11.57
C TYR A 539 23.21 6.30 12.95
N ALA A 540 22.29 7.24 13.14
CA ALA A 540 21.55 7.35 14.40
C ALA A 540 20.76 6.07 14.73
N ARG A 541 20.19 5.40 13.72
CA ARG A 541 19.53 4.09 13.87
C ARG A 541 20.53 3.01 14.29
N TRP A 542 21.62 2.82 13.54
CA TRP A 542 22.61 1.78 13.82
C TRP A 542 23.29 1.97 15.18
N ARG A 543 23.61 3.21 15.56
CA ARG A 543 24.15 3.54 16.90
C ARG A 543 23.17 3.20 18.02
N LYS A 544 21.86 3.32 17.77
CA LYS A 544 20.85 2.91 18.74
C LYS A 544 20.78 1.38 18.84
N LEU A 545 20.75 0.67 17.72
CA LEU A 545 20.73 -0.79 17.69
C LEU A 545 21.97 -1.39 18.37
N GLU A 546 23.14 -0.81 18.12
CA GLU A 546 24.39 -1.21 18.78
C GLU A 546 24.29 -1.13 20.30
N ARG A 547 23.74 -0.02 20.84
CA ARG A 547 23.57 0.18 22.28
C ARG A 547 22.49 -0.72 22.89
N ASP A 548 21.40 -0.91 22.17
CA ASP A 548 20.24 -1.65 22.68
C ASP A 548 20.47 -3.17 22.60
N LEU A 549 21.20 -3.67 21.59
CA LEU A 549 21.44 -5.10 21.37
C LEU A 549 22.25 -5.76 22.50
N TYR A 550 23.25 -5.08 23.06
CA TYR A 550 24.12 -5.66 24.08
C TYR A 550 24.40 -4.67 25.22
N ASN A 551 24.00 -5.05 26.42
CA ASN A 551 24.28 -4.28 27.61
C ASN A 551 25.63 -4.69 28.21
N GLU A 552 26.67 -3.92 27.93
CA GLU A 552 28.03 -4.18 28.42
C GLU A 552 28.13 -4.21 29.95
N ARG A 553 27.28 -3.47 30.69
CA ARG A 553 27.30 -3.44 32.16
C ARG A 553 26.68 -4.69 32.80
N LYS A 554 25.76 -5.35 32.09
CA LYS A 554 25.01 -6.52 32.58
C LYS A 554 25.38 -7.82 31.84
N GLU A 555 26.33 -7.74 30.92
CA GLU A 555 26.76 -8.84 30.03
C GLU A 555 25.58 -9.61 29.41
N ARG A 556 24.55 -8.86 28.98
CA ARG A 556 23.27 -9.43 28.54
C ARG A 556 22.89 -8.94 27.16
N PHE A 557 22.50 -9.89 26.31
CA PHE A 557 21.92 -9.63 25.00
C PHE A 557 20.43 -9.29 25.11
N ASP A 558 19.99 -8.27 24.39
CA ASP A 558 18.57 -8.02 24.13
C ASP A 558 18.19 -8.59 22.76
N VAL A 559 17.78 -9.86 22.77
CA VAL A 559 17.37 -10.57 21.55
C VAL A 559 16.13 -9.95 20.88
N THR A 560 15.40 -9.06 21.57
CA THR A 560 14.26 -8.35 20.99
C THR A 560 14.67 -7.34 19.91
N GLN A 561 15.95 -6.97 19.85
CA GLN A 561 16.50 -6.08 18.81
C GLN A 561 16.88 -6.82 17.52
N ILE A 562 16.96 -8.16 17.52
CA ILE A 562 17.36 -8.96 16.35
C ILE A 562 16.46 -8.66 15.13
N PRO A 563 15.11 -8.62 15.25
CA PRO A 563 14.25 -8.25 14.13
C PRO A 563 14.51 -6.84 13.61
N ASP A 564 14.83 -5.87 14.48
CA ASP A 564 15.10 -4.49 14.06
C ASP A 564 16.46 -4.36 13.34
N ILE A 565 17.47 -5.15 13.74
CA ILE A 565 18.74 -5.26 13.02
C ILE A 565 18.53 -5.89 11.65
N TYR A 566 17.77 -6.97 11.60
CA TYR A 566 17.44 -7.65 10.35
C TYR A 566 16.66 -6.73 9.39
N ASP A 567 15.63 -6.04 9.88
CA ASP A 567 14.88 -5.02 9.14
C ASP A 567 15.80 -3.87 8.65
N SER A 568 16.90 -3.58 9.37
CA SER A 568 17.86 -2.51 9.00
C SER A 568 18.95 -2.95 8.04
N CYS A 569 19.21 -4.25 7.93
CA CYS A 569 20.15 -4.84 6.99
C CYS A 569 19.55 -4.99 5.58
N LYS A 570 18.24 -5.26 5.51
CA LYS A 570 17.48 -5.26 4.26
C LYS A 570 17.40 -3.85 3.68
#